data_AF-A0A225U3M6-F1
#
_entry.id   AF-A0A225U3M6-F1
#
_cell.length_a   1.000
_cell.length_b   1.000
_cell.length_c   1.000
_cell.angle_alpha   90.00
_cell.angle_beta   90.00
_cell.angle_gamma   90.00
#
_symmetry.space_group_name_H-M   'P 1'
#
loop_
_entity.id
_entity.type
_entity.pdbx_description
1 polymer ?
#
loop_
_entity_poly.entity_id
_entity_poly.type
_entity_poly.pdbx_seq_one_letter_code
_entity_poly.pdbx_strand_id
1 'polypeptide(L)'
;MRPGKILHPQIAEALASLGHGDIVLVTDAGAPIPSHSQRIDLAFYAGMIDLLDILSVLRQEIFIENVIFADEVPQKNPKLLQRVTEIFTGSGADFTLIPHAQLVAEVYGSARVIIRSGSLMPWGNFALVASTDPDAWFDDSMQIIPEYIERSAKIKNGAVPVIKKTGE
;
A
#
# COMPACT_ATOMS: atom_id res chain seq x y z
N MET A 1 -11.37 22.77 -6.30
CA MET A 1 -10.98 22.71 -4.87
C MET A 1 -11.80 21.62 -4.19
N ARG A 2 -11.17 20.59 -3.60
CA ARG A 2 -11.85 19.43 -2.98
C ARG A 2 -11.55 19.40 -1.47
N PRO A 3 -12.53 19.42 -0.56
CA PRO A 3 -12.27 19.25 0.87
C PRO A 3 -12.02 17.77 1.20
N GLY A 4 -11.19 17.50 2.21
CA GLY A 4 -11.02 16.16 2.79
C GLY A 4 -10.55 15.08 1.80
N LYS A 5 -9.74 15.46 0.81
CA LYS A 5 -9.22 14.58 -0.24
C LYS A 5 -7.78 14.91 -0.59
N ILE A 6 -7.08 13.95 -1.21
CA ILE A 6 -5.78 14.20 -1.86
C ILE A 6 -5.92 15.35 -2.87
N LEU A 7 -5.11 16.39 -2.68
CA LEU A 7 -5.09 17.59 -3.52
C LEU A 7 -4.08 17.52 -4.66
N HIS A 8 -3.08 16.64 -4.56
CA HIS A 8 -2.07 16.50 -5.58
C HIS A 8 -2.70 15.94 -6.87
N PRO A 9 -2.76 16.73 -7.96
CA PRO A 9 -3.60 16.39 -9.11
C PRO A 9 -3.22 15.05 -9.74
N GLN A 10 -1.92 14.78 -9.90
CA GLN A 10 -1.44 13.52 -10.47
C GLN A 10 -1.72 12.31 -9.58
N ILE A 11 -1.72 12.47 -8.25
CA ILE A 11 -2.03 11.36 -7.34
C ILE A 11 -3.53 11.10 -7.41
N ALA A 12 -4.34 12.17 -7.34
CA ALA A 12 -5.79 12.05 -7.44
C ALA A 12 -6.22 11.37 -8.76
N GLU A 13 -5.58 11.74 -9.88
CA GLU A 13 -5.80 11.10 -11.18
C GLU A 13 -5.37 9.62 -11.17
N ALA A 14 -4.17 9.32 -10.68
CA ALA A 14 -3.67 7.95 -10.63
C ALA A 14 -4.58 7.04 -9.80
N LEU A 15 -4.98 7.49 -8.60
CA LEU A 15 -5.87 6.73 -7.71
C LEU A 15 -7.27 6.54 -8.29
N ALA A 16 -7.80 7.55 -8.98
CA ALA A 16 -9.10 7.44 -9.64
C ALA A 16 -9.11 6.46 -10.82
N SER A 17 -7.92 6.10 -11.33
CA SER A 17 -7.76 5.16 -12.45
C SER A 17 -7.49 3.72 -12.04
N LEU A 18 -7.43 3.42 -10.73
CA LEU A 18 -7.11 2.09 -10.22
C LEU A 18 -8.25 1.11 -10.48
N GLY A 19 -7.90 -0.09 -10.96
CA GLY A 19 -8.73 -1.29 -10.90
C GLY A 19 -8.40 -2.15 -9.68
N HIS A 20 -9.23 -3.17 -9.42
CA HIS A 20 -8.91 -4.22 -8.45
C HIS A 20 -7.66 -4.97 -8.90
N GLY A 21 -6.66 -5.06 -8.01
CA GLY A 21 -5.40 -5.75 -8.23
C GLY A 21 -4.27 -4.82 -8.69
N ASP A 22 -4.57 -3.57 -9.06
CA ASP A 22 -3.54 -2.59 -9.42
C ASP A 22 -2.64 -2.29 -8.22
N ILE A 23 -1.36 -2.04 -8.49
CA ILE A 23 -0.36 -1.78 -7.45
C ILE A 23 -0.02 -0.29 -7.41
N VAL A 24 -0.17 0.31 -6.23
CA VAL A 24 0.41 1.62 -5.89
C VAL A 24 1.67 1.38 -5.06
N LEU A 25 2.84 1.67 -5.62
CA LEU A 25 4.10 1.52 -4.89
C LEU A 25 4.51 2.85 -4.27
N VAL A 26 4.68 2.87 -2.94
CA VAL A 26 5.26 4.03 -2.23
C VAL A 26 6.68 3.68 -1.83
N THR A 27 7.63 4.55 -2.17
CA THR A 27 9.05 4.27 -1.96
C THR A 27 9.74 5.30 -1.08
N ASP A 28 10.86 4.90 -0.48
CA ASP A 28 11.83 5.80 0.09
C ASP A 28 12.54 6.62 -1.01
N ALA A 29 13.40 7.54 -0.60
CA ALA A 29 14.12 8.40 -1.52
C ALA A 29 15.20 7.67 -2.33
N GLY A 30 15.69 6.50 -1.90
CA GLY A 30 16.79 5.77 -2.55
C GLY A 30 16.36 4.73 -3.58
N ALA A 31 15.06 4.45 -3.68
CA ALA A 31 14.52 3.38 -4.51
C ALA A 31 14.82 3.53 -6.02
N PRO A 32 15.24 2.46 -6.71
CA PRO A 32 15.52 2.48 -8.14
C PRO A 32 14.21 2.43 -8.94
N ILE A 33 13.77 3.56 -9.51
CA ILE A 33 12.52 3.65 -10.26
C ILE A 33 12.74 3.29 -11.74
N PRO A 34 12.06 2.29 -12.31
CA PRO A 34 12.17 1.97 -13.73
C PRO A 34 11.76 3.14 -14.62
N SER A 35 12.46 3.32 -15.75
CA SER A 35 12.26 4.47 -16.64
C SER A 35 10.90 4.53 -17.31
N HIS A 36 10.21 3.40 -17.44
CA HIS A 36 8.89 3.29 -18.06
C HIS A 36 7.73 3.46 -17.07
N SER A 37 8.00 3.49 -15.76
CA SER A 37 6.96 3.57 -14.73
C SER A 37 6.34 4.97 -14.65
N GLN A 38 5.05 5.04 -14.34
CA GLN A 38 4.40 6.30 -13.97
C GLN A 38 4.91 6.75 -12.60
N ARG A 39 5.89 7.66 -12.58
CA ARG A 39 6.48 8.21 -11.36
C ARG A 39 5.83 9.54 -10.96
N ILE A 40 5.41 9.62 -9.70
CA ILE A 40 5.07 10.87 -9.02
C ILE A 40 6.13 11.10 -7.93
N ASP A 41 6.96 12.13 -8.11
CA ASP A 41 8.08 12.40 -7.21
C ASP A 41 7.71 13.53 -6.22
N LEU A 42 7.58 13.17 -4.93
CA LEU A 42 7.31 14.10 -3.82
C LEU A 42 8.56 14.34 -2.96
N ALA A 43 9.73 13.85 -3.37
CA ALA A 43 10.98 13.98 -2.63
C ALA A 43 11.54 15.40 -2.74
N PHE A 44 10.85 16.37 -2.14
CA PHE A 44 11.22 17.78 -2.16
C PHE A 44 12.52 18.02 -1.38
N TYR A 45 12.65 17.40 -0.21
CA TYR A 45 13.86 17.47 0.62
C TYR A 45 14.04 16.18 1.44
N ALA A 46 15.22 16.00 2.02
CA ALA A 46 15.51 14.87 2.91
C ALA A 46 14.51 14.82 4.08
N GLY A 47 13.77 13.71 4.18
CA GLY A 47 12.71 13.49 5.17
C GLY A 47 11.36 14.14 4.83
N MET A 48 11.21 14.80 3.67
CA MET A 48 10.01 15.55 3.32
C MET A 48 9.63 15.39 1.84
N ILE A 49 8.46 14.86 1.49
CA ILE A 49 7.38 14.33 2.35
C ILE A 49 7.71 12.92 2.85
N ASP A 50 7.39 12.56 4.10
CA ASP A 50 7.74 11.23 4.64
C ASP A 50 6.83 10.10 4.08
N LEU A 51 7.41 8.90 4.04
CA LEU A 51 6.75 7.67 3.61
C LEU A 51 5.50 7.37 4.44
N LEU A 52 5.59 7.48 5.77
CA LEU A 52 4.50 7.10 6.66
C LEU A 52 3.30 8.04 6.52
N ASP A 53 3.54 9.32 6.21
CA ASP A 53 2.49 10.29 5.92
C ASP A 53 1.74 9.91 4.64
N ILE A 54 2.47 9.56 3.58
CA ILE A 54 1.87 9.13 2.31
C ILE A 54 1.05 7.86 2.51
N LEU A 55 1.59 6.85 3.19
CA LEU A 55 0.86 5.61 3.48
C LEU A 55 -0.42 5.87 4.29
N SER A 56 -0.35 6.73 5.30
CA SER A 56 -1.51 7.10 6.13
C SER A 56 -2.62 7.77 5.32
N VAL A 57 -2.27 8.63 4.36
CA VAL A 57 -3.24 9.31 3.49
C VAL A 57 -3.82 8.32 2.47
N LEU A 58 -3.00 7.51 1.80
CA LEU A 58 -3.48 6.52 0.83
C LEU A 58 -4.44 5.51 1.46
N ARG A 59 -4.13 5.09 2.68
CA ARG A 59 -4.97 4.20 3.48
C ARG A 59 -6.40 4.71 3.68
N GLN A 60 -6.62 6.02 3.66
CA GLN A 60 -7.94 6.65 3.81
C GLN A 60 -8.66 6.87 2.47
N GLU A 61 -7.94 6.79 1.35
CA GLU A 61 -8.46 7.16 0.03
C GLU A 61 -8.75 5.94 -0.87
N ILE A 62 -8.09 4.80 -0.61
CA ILE A 62 -8.27 3.58 -1.41
C ILE A 62 -8.45 2.35 -0.52
N PHE A 63 -9.23 1.40 -1.01
CA PHE A 63 -9.33 0.07 -0.41
C PHE A 63 -8.11 -0.75 -0.81
N ILE A 64 -7.47 -1.37 0.18
CA ILE A 64 -6.24 -2.14 0.01
C ILE A 64 -6.51 -3.54 0.58
N GLU A 65 -6.12 -4.58 -0.15
CA GLU A 65 -6.28 -5.98 0.30
C GLU A 65 -4.96 -6.63 0.70
N ASN A 66 -3.84 -6.10 0.21
CA ASN A 66 -2.52 -6.61 0.57
C ASN A 66 -1.48 -5.49 0.55
N VAL A 67 -0.51 -5.57 1.47
CA VAL A 67 0.68 -4.72 1.49
C VAL A 67 1.91 -5.60 1.35
N ILE A 68 2.64 -5.44 0.25
CA ILE A 68 3.82 -6.24 -0.08
C ILE A 68 5.08 -5.42 0.21
N PHE A 69 6.03 -6.00 0.93
CA PHE A 69 7.31 -5.36 1.25
C PHE A 69 8.43 -6.37 1.50
N ALA A 70 9.65 -5.84 1.63
CA ALA A 70 10.87 -6.58 1.87
C ALA A 70 10.80 -7.46 3.14
N ASP A 71 11.13 -8.75 3.02
CA ASP A 71 11.14 -9.73 4.11
C ASP A 71 12.25 -9.47 5.15
N GLU A 72 13.18 -8.58 4.81
CA GLU A 72 14.20 -8.06 5.72
C GLU A 72 13.62 -7.07 6.74
N VAL A 73 12.50 -6.41 6.46
CA VAL A 73 11.93 -5.33 7.31
C VAL A 73 11.69 -5.77 8.75
N PRO A 74 11.04 -6.92 9.05
CA PRO A 74 10.81 -7.35 10.43
C PRO A 74 12.09 -7.48 11.27
N GLN A 75 13.20 -7.89 10.65
CA GLN A 75 14.48 -8.10 11.35
C GLN A 75 15.36 -6.85 11.35
N LYS A 76 15.40 -6.12 10.23
CA LYS A 76 16.33 -5.00 10.02
C LYS A 76 15.76 -3.66 10.41
N ASN A 77 14.44 -3.50 10.37
CA ASN A 77 13.76 -2.26 10.73
C ASN A 77 12.41 -2.53 11.43
N PRO A 78 12.41 -3.13 12.64
CA PRO A 78 11.19 -3.47 13.37
C PRO A 78 10.34 -2.24 13.73
N LYS A 79 10.98 -1.06 13.87
CA LYS A 79 10.25 0.20 14.10
C LYS A 79 9.41 0.61 12.89
N LEU A 80 9.96 0.48 11.67
CA LEU A 80 9.19 0.71 10.45
C LEU A 80 8.01 -0.27 10.36
N LEU A 81 8.26 -1.57 10.61
CA LEU A 81 7.19 -2.56 10.63
C LEU A 81 6.07 -2.16 11.59
N GLN A 82 6.42 -1.81 12.84
CA GLN A 82 5.43 -1.38 13.82
C GLN A 82 4.56 -0.23 13.30
N ARG A 83 5.17 0.82 12.77
CA ARG A 83 4.45 2.01 12.28
C ARG A 83 3.55 1.70 11.09
N VAL A 84 4.00 0.84 10.18
CA VAL A 84 3.18 0.40 9.03
C VAL A 84 2.03 -0.50 9.51
N THR A 85 2.28 -1.42 10.43
CA THR A 85 1.22 -2.23 11.06
C THR A 85 0.16 -1.36 11.73
N GLU A 86 0.57 -0.30 12.45
CA GLU A 86 -0.35 0.66 13.07
C GLU A 86 -1.22 1.38 12.01
N ILE A 87 -0.62 1.86 10.91
CA ILE A 87 -1.35 2.52 9.80
C ILE A 87 -2.39 1.59 9.17
N PHE A 88 -2.06 0.32 8.99
CA PHE A 88 -2.92 -0.65 8.31
C PHE A 88 -3.81 -1.48 9.26
N THR A 89 -3.78 -1.23 10.56
CA THR A 89 -4.74 -1.85 11.49
C THR A 89 -6.17 -1.42 11.14
N GLY A 90 -7.08 -2.38 11.08
CA GLY A 90 -8.46 -2.17 10.61
C GLY A 90 -8.59 -1.97 9.10
N SER A 91 -7.57 -2.33 8.32
CA SER A 91 -7.62 -2.24 6.85
C SER A 91 -8.31 -3.36 6.12
N GLY A 92 -8.38 -4.53 6.76
CA GLY A 92 -8.68 -5.75 6.04
C GLY A 92 -7.57 -6.16 5.07
N ALA A 93 -6.44 -5.44 5.00
CA ALA A 93 -5.27 -5.85 4.26
C ALA A 93 -4.44 -6.81 5.11
N ASP A 94 -3.96 -7.87 4.47
CA ASP A 94 -2.87 -8.69 5.01
C ASP A 94 -1.52 -8.15 4.52
N PHE A 95 -0.43 -8.60 5.12
CA PHE A 95 0.92 -8.25 4.73
C PHE A 95 1.60 -9.44 4.05
N THR A 96 2.34 -9.19 2.97
CA THR A 96 3.12 -10.20 2.27
C THR A 96 4.60 -9.84 2.26
N LEU A 97 5.43 -10.77 2.70
CA LEU A 97 6.88 -10.62 2.70
C LEU A 97 7.51 -11.31 1.48
N ILE A 98 8.31 -10.56 0.73
CA ILE A 98 9.16 -11.06 -0.35
C ILE A 98 10.59 -10.51 -0.20
N PRO A 99 11.62 -11.21 -0.71
CA PRO A 99 12.98 -10.67 -0.72
C PRO A 99 13.05 -9.29 -1.39
N HIS A 100 13.86 -8.36 -0.86
CA HIS A 100 14.01 -7.03 -1.45
C HIS A 100 14.37 -7.06 -2.95
N ALA A 101 15.24 -7.99 -3.34
CA ALA A 101 15.61 -8.17 -4.76
C ALA A 101 14.40 -8.55 -5.63
N GLN A 102 13.49 -9.38 -5.11
CA GLN A 102 12.26 -9.75 -5.82
C GLN A 102 11.29 -8.56 -5.91
N LEU A 103 11.16 -7.78 -4.84
CA LEU A 103 10.35 -6.55 -4.84
C LEU A 103 10.82 -5.61 -5.97
N VAL A 104 12.13 -5.37 -6.08
CA VAL A 104 12.70 -4.52 -7.14
C VAL A 104 12.52 -5.13 -8.53
N ALA A 105 12.74 -6.43 -8.69
CA ALA A 105 12.69 -7.09 -9.99
C ALA A 105 11.27 -7.24 -10.56
N GLU A 106 10.28 -7.53 -9.71
CA GLU A 106 8.94 -7.96 -10.13
C GLU A 106 7.86 -6.90 -9.85
N VAL A 107 7.92 -6.25 -8.69
CA VAL A 107 6.84 -5.38 -8.22
C VAL A 107 7.00 -3.95 -8.73
N TYR A 108 8.22 -3.43 -8.80
CA TYR A 108 8.45 -2.05 -9.22
C TYR A 108 8.03 -1.81 -10.68
N GLY A 109 8.34 -2.75 -11.58
CA GLY A 109 7.95 -2.65 -13.00
C GLY A 109 6.45 -2.86 -13.25
N SER A 110 5.75 -3.56 -12.35
CA SER A 110 4.32 -3.84 -12.48
C SER A 110 3.43 -2.81 -11.78
N ALA A 111 4.01 -1.92 -10.97
CA ALA A 111 3.27 -0.87 -10.29
C ALA A 111 2.56 0.06 -11.30
N ARG A 112 1.26 0.25 -11.10
CA ARG A 112 0.43 1.18 -11.87
C ARG A 112 0.93 2.61 -11.71
N VAL A 113 1.35 2.96 -10.49
CA VAL A 113 1.99 4.24 -10.17
C VAL A 113 3.01 4.05 -9.04
N ILE A 114 4.12 4.77 -9.13
CA ILE A 114 5.15 4.82 -8.10
C ILE A 114 5.19 6.22 -7.51
N ILE A 115 4.95 6.33 -6.21
CA ILE A 115 4.99 7.58 -5.45
C ILE A 115 6.29 7.58 -4.64
N ARG A 116 7.26 8.41 -5.06
CA ARG A 116 8.55 8.54 -4.38
C ARG A 116 8.43 9.56 -3.25
N SER A 117 8.71 9.13 -2.03
CA SER A 117 8.77 9.99 -0.85
C SER A 117 10.16 10.63 -0.70
N GLY A 118 10.26 11.66 0.14
CA GLY A 118 11.53 12.18 0.63
C GLY A 118 12.12 11.37 1.79
N SER A 119 11.48 10.26 2.20
CA SER A 119 11.90 9.50 3.38
C SER A 119 13.30 8.91 3.22
N LEU A 120 14.10 9.04 4.27
CA LEU A 120 15.41 8.38 4.39
C LEU A 120 15.30 7.06 5.17
N MET A 121 14.09 6.55 5.40
CA MET A 121 13.88 5.33 6.16
C MET A 121 14.35 4.09 5.35
N PRO A 122 15.32 3.32 5.84
CA PRO A 122 15.79 2.13 5.14
C PRO A 122 14.69 1.08 4.98
N TRP A 123 14.66 0.42 3.82
CA TRP A 123 13.61 -0.52 3.40
C TRP A 123 12.21 0.09 3.30
N GLY A 124 12.12 1.41 3.10
CA GLY A 124 10.86 2.15 3.07
C GLY A 124 10.06 1.98 1.78
N ASN A 125 9.84 0.75 1.32
CA ASN A 125 9.22 0.46 0.03
C ASN A 125 8.04 -0.51 0.20
N PHE A 126 6.82 -0.01 -0.03
CA PHE A 126 5.57 -0.71 0.24
C PHE A 126 4.66 -0.66 -0.98
N ALA A 127 4.34 -1.83 -1.53
CA ALA A 127 3.39 -1.99 -2.61
C ALA A 127 2.00 -2.26 -2.05
N LEU A 128 1.06 -1.38 -2.38
CA LEU A 128 -0.33 -1.44 -1.95
C LEU A 128 -1.16 -2.04 -3.08
N VAL A 129 -1.73 -3.22 -2.85
CA VAL A 129 -2.61 -3.88 -3.82
C VAL A 129 -4.03 -3.34 -3.64
N ALA A 130 -4.50 -2.61 -4.64
CA ALA A 130 -5.82 -2.00 -4.66
C ALA A 130 -6.91 -3.07 -4.69
N SER A 131 -8.02 -2.78 -4.02
CA SER A 131 -9.18 -3.66 -3.92
C SER A 131 -10.45 -2.82 -3.87
N THR A 132 -11.57 -3.46 -3.57
CA THR A 132 -12.88 -2.82 -3.48
C THR A 132 -13.37 -2.78 -2.03
N ASP A 133 -14.45 -2.03 -1.77
CA ASP A 133 -15.20 -2.14 -0.51
C ASP A 133 -15.85 -3.53 -0.43
N PRO A 134 -15.55 -4.38 0.57
CA PRO A 134 -16.13 -5.71 0.64
C PRO A 134 -17.65 -5.71 0.92
N ASP A 135 -18.22 -4.62 1.42
CA ASP A 135 -19.64 -4.55 1.79
C ASP A 135 -20.52 -3.89 0.72
N ALA A 136 -19.94 -3.28 -0.32
CA ALA A 136 -20.69 -2.43 -1.26
C ALA A 136 -21.32 -3.16 -2.47
N TRP A 137 -20.93 -4.41 -2.75
CA TRP A 137 -21.23 -5.08 -4.04
C TRP A 137 -22.32 -6.14 -3.97
N PHE A 138 -22.75 -6.54 -2.77
CA PHE A 138 -23.69 -7.65 -2.58
C PHE A 138 -25.00 -7.13 -1.99
N ASP A 139 -26.11 -7.68 -2.46
CA ASP A 139 -27.44 -7.48 -1.88
C ASP A 139 -27.93 -8.77 -1.19
N ASP A 140 -29.09 -8.67 -0.54
CA ASP A 140 -29.69 -9.76 0.25
C ASP A 140 -30.03 -11.02 -0.56
N SER A 141 -30.00 -10.95 -1.90
CA SER A 141 -30.25 -12.08 -2.78
C SER A 141 -28.99 -12.85 -3.18
N MET A 142 -27.80 -12.30 -2.89
CA MET A 142 -26.52 -12.85 -3.32
C MET A 142 -25.79 -13.59 -2.19
N GLN A 143 -25.11 -14.69 -2.54
CA GLN A 143 -24.20 -15.35 -1.61
C GLN A 143 -22.83 -14.67 -1.66
N ILE A 144 -22.47 -14.00 -0.55
CA ILE A 144 -21.15 -13.39 -0.39
C ILE A 144 -20.10 -14.48 -0.23
N ILE A 145 -18.99 -14.36 -0.95
CA ILE A 145 -17.87 -15.31 -0.86
C ILE A 145 -17.12 -15.16 0.48
N PRO A 146 -16.55 -16.24 1.04
CA PRO A 146 -15.92 -16.22 2.36
C PRO A 146 -14.83 -15.16 2.54
N GLU A 147 -14.05 -14.88 1.49
CA GLU A 147 -12.94 -13.93 1.52
C GLU A 147 -13.42 -12.50 1.79
N TYR A 148 -14.58 -12.13 1.23
CA TYR A 148 -15.19 -10.83 1.45
C TYR A 148 -15.75 -10.69 2.86
N ILE A 149 -16.38 -11.76 3.38
CA ILE A 149 -16.87 -11.83 4.76
C ILE A 149 -15.69 -11.66 5.75
N GLU A 150 -14.59 -12.36 5.52
CA GLU A 150 -13.39 -12.27 6.36
C GLU A 150 -12.80 -10.86 6.33
N ARG A 151 -12.63 -10.27 5.14
CA ARG A 151 -12.06 -8.93 4.99
C ARG A 151 -12.95 -7.85 5.60
N SER A 152 -14.26 -7.96 5.44
CA SER A 152 -15.25 -7.10 6.11
C SER A 152 -15.14 -7.18 7.64
N ALA A 153 -15.02 -8.39 8.19
CA ALA A 153 -14.82 -8.59 9.61
C ALA A 153 -13.50 -7.98 10.12
N LYS A 154 -12.40 -8.13 9.36
CA LYS A 154 -11.11 -7.51 9.69
C LYS A 154 -11.21 -5.98 9.78
N ILE A 155 -11.95 -5.35 8.87
CA ILE A 155 -12.18 -3.90 8.88
C ILE A 155 -13.00 -3.50 10.11
N LYS A 156 -14.17 -4.12 10.31
CA LYS A 156 -15.11 -3.77 11.39
C LYS A 156 -14.52 -3.97 12.79
N ASN A 157 -13.70 -5.00 12.96
CA ASN A 157 -13.11 -5.36 14.25
C ASN A 157 -11.75 -4.68 14.51
N GLY A 158 -11.27 -3.83 13.60
CA GLY A 158 -9.97 -3.17 13.75
C GLY A 158 -8.81 -4.18 13.79
N ALA A 159 -8.87 -5.24 12.98
CA ALA A 159 -7.89 -6.32 13.03
C ALA A 159 -6.49 -5.84 12.61
N VAL A 160 -5.48 -6.36 13.29
CA VAL A 160 -4.08 -6.17 12.93
C VAL A 160 -3.76 -7.01 11.67
N PRO A 161 -3.03 -6.48 10.68
CA PRO A 161 -2.65 -7.24 9.48
C PRO A 161 -1.94 -8.55 9.81
N VAL A 162 -2.35 -9.64 9.15
CA VAL A 162 -1.65 -10.92 9.24
C VAL A 162 -0.47 -10.92 8.28
N ILE A 163 0.72 -11.27 8.77
CA ILE A 163 1.92 -11.38 7.94
C ILE A 163 1.99 -12.78 7.32
N LYS A 164 2.04 -12.83 5.99
CA LYS A 164 2.24 -14.03 5.18
C LYS A 164 3.61 -13.97 4.53
N LYS A 165 4.33 -15.07 4.50
CA LYS A 165 5.60 -15.20 3.77
C LYS A 165 5.37 -16.06 2.55
N THR A 166 5.72 -15.57 1.36
CA THR A 166 5.67 -16.36 0.13
C THR A 166 6.86 -17.32 0.10
N GLY A 167 6.59 -18.64 0.02
CA GLY A 167 7.61 -19.67 -0.16
C GLY A 167 7.95 -20.56 1.05
N GLU A 168 6.95 -21.02 1.81
CA GLU A 168 7.02 -22.32 2.48
C GLU A 168 6.33 -23.40 1.61
#